data_AF-A0A7S3H692-F1
#
_entry.id   AF-A0A7S3H692-F1
#
_cell.length_a   1.000
_cell.length_b   1.000
_cell.length_c   1.000
_cell.angle_alpha   90.00
_cell.angle_beta   90.00
_cell.angle_gamma   90.00
#
_symmetry.space_group_name_H-M   'P 1'
#
loop_
_entity.id
_entity.type
_entity.pdbx_description
1 polymer ?
#
loop_
_entity_poly.entity_id
_entity_poly.type
_entity_poly.pdbx_seq_one_letter_code
_entity_poly.pdbx_strand_id
1 'polypeptide(L)'
;AAMAGHLFVLMYLHRNGCPWNTVACSKAASNGHFDCLMYLHEKGCPWDEDAAYEAAGKGHLNCLIYLHTNKCPRNKYTMFKAALGGHVECIKYLHENGCPWDTDAITEAASRGYLDCITYLHTNGCPWSTFTMKEASYNGYMKCVEYLYVNGCPWDSTALERNNKGSNYCYKKSNDNYWCVHFLKERLERDKLDSKKK
;
A
#
# COMPACT_ATOMS: atom_id res chain seq x y z
N ALA A 1 -1.23 9.65 -26.48
CA ALA A 1 -2.28 8.68 -26.83
C ALA A 1 -2.44 7.61 -25.75
N ALA A 2 -1.43 6.75 -25.50
CA ALA A 2 -1.50 5.68 -24.49
C ALA A 2 -1.83 6.19 -23.07
N MET A 3 -1.10 7.21 -22.60
CA MET A 3 -1.30 7.83 -21.29
C MET A 3 -2.68 8.46 -21.09
N ALA A 4 -3.35 8.88 -22.16
CA ALA A 4 -4.65 9.54 -22.11
C ALA A 4 -5.82 8.61 -22.48
N GLY A 5 -5.54 7.32 -22.74
CA GLY A 5 -6.57 6.33 -23.06
C GLY A 5 -7.19 6.48 -24.45
N HIS A 6 -6.55 7.24 -25.35
CA HIS A 6 -7.10 7.50 -26.67
C HIS A 6 -6.75 6.38 -27.66
N LEU A 7 -7.50 5.26 -27.58
CA LEU A 7 -7.27 4.07 -28.39
C LEU A 7 -7.25 4.38 -29.90
N PHE A 8 -8.22 5.11 -30.43
CA PHE A 8 -8.28 5.42 -31.86
C PHE A 8 -7.09 6.26 -32.33
N VAL A 9 -6.64 7.21 -31.51
CA VAL A 9 -5.43 8.01 -31.81
C VAL A 9 -4.21 7.10 -31.77
N LEU A 10 -4.14 6.16 -30.82
CA LEU A 10 -3.05 5.20 -30.73
C LEU A 10 -2.99 4.26 -31.95
N MET A 11 -4.15 3.77 -32.41
CA MET A 11 -4.27 2.99 -33.65
C MET A 11 -3.84 3.79 -34.87
N TYR A 12 -4.26 5.06 -34.96
CA TYR A 12 -3.86 5.97 -36.02
C TYR A 12 -2.35 6.20 -36.04
N LEU A 13 -1.73 6.50 -34.90
CA LEU A 13 -0.29 6.69 -34.77
C LEU A 13 0.48 5.44 -35.20
N HIS A 14 0.04 4.26 -34.76
CA HIS A 14 0.65 2.99 -35.18
C HIS A 14 0.59 2.77 -36.69
N ARG A 15 -0.58 2.99 -37.31
CA ARG A 15 -0.75 2.86 -38.77
C ARG A 15 0.13 3.81 -39.57
N ASN A 16 0.47 4.97 -39.01
CA ASN A 16 1.37 5.95 -39.60
C ASN A 16 2.86 5.70 -39.26
N GLY A 17 3.20 4.52 -38.72
CA GLY A 17 4.59 4.13 -38.45
C GLY A 17 5.21 4.82 -37.24
N CYS A 18 4.41 5.40 -36.33
CA CYS A 18 4.92 5.98 -35.10
C CYS A 18 5.50 4.87 -34.20
N PRO A 19 6.78 4.96 -33.79
CA PRO A 19 7.39 3.96 -32.94
C PRO A 19 6.82 4.01 -31.52
N TRP A 20 6.76 2.86 -30.87
CA TRP A 20 6.48 2.73 -29.44
C TRP A 20 7.64 2.06 -28.71
N ASN A 21 7.64 2.20 -27.39
CA ASN A 21 8.59 1.56 -26.47
C ASN A 21 7.84 1.08 -25.22
N THR A 22 8.56 0.50 -24.27
CA THR A 22 7.97 -0.04 -23.03
C THR A 22 7.16 0.97 -22.23
N VAL A 23 7.51 2.27 -22.34
CA VAL A 23 6.79 3.37 -21.69
C VAL A 23 5.35 3.49 -22.17
N ALA A 24 5.04 3.15 -23.43
CA ALA A 24 3.66 3.19 -23.92
C ALA A 24 2.77 2.21 -23.13
N CYS A 25 3.23 0.97 -22.95
CA CYS A 25 2.55 -0.05 -22.16
C CYS A 25 2.45 0.36 -20.68
N SER A 26 3.56 0.81 -20.08
CA SER A 26 3.55 1.20 -18.67
C SER A 26 2.65 2.40 -18.39
N LYS A 27 2.58 3.39 -19.29
CA LYS A 27 1.65 4.53 -19.15
C LYS A 27 0.19 4.15 -19.37
N ALA A 28 -0.12 3.24 -20.30
CA ALA A 28 -1.47 2.72 -20.45
C ALA A 28 -1.90 1.96 -19.18
N ALA A 29 -1.02 1.10 -18.66
CA ALA A 29 -1.26 0.31 -17.45
C ALA A 29 -1.42 1.18 -16.19
N SER A 30 -0.52 2.16 -16.00
CA SER A 30 -0.51 3.13 -14.89
C SER A 30 -1.75 4.02 -14.83
N ASN A 31 -2.44 4.25 -15.97
CA ASN A 31 -3.67 5.04 -16.02
C ASN A 31 -4.93 4.18 -16.21
N GLY A 32 -4.80 2.85 -16.14
CA GLY A 32 -5.95 1.94 -16.20
C GLY A 32 -6.58 1.83 -17.58
N HIS A 33 -5.88 2.25 -18.63
CA HIS A 33 -6.35 2.20 -20.01
C HIS A 33 -6.16 0.79 -20.58
N PHE A 34 -7.00 -0.12 -20.10
CA PHE A 34 -6.95 -1.54 -20.42
C PHE A 34 -6.98 -1.82 -21.92
N ASP A 35 -7.89 -1.19 -22.67
CA ASP A 35 -8.00 -1.39 -24.12
C ASP A 35 -6.74 -0.94 -24.87
N CYS A 36 -6.14 0.17 -24.44
CA CYS A 36 -4.86 0.64 -24.98
C CYS A 36 -3.73 -0.34 -24.67
N LEU A 37 -3.68 -0.87 -23.44
CA LEU A 37 -2.67 -1.84 -23.03
C LEU A 37 -2.79 -3.14 -23.83
N MET A 38 -4.00 -3.67 -23.99
CA MET A 38 -4.27 -4.85 -24.81
C MET A 38 -3.82 -4.62 -26.25
N TYR A 39 -4.25 -3.52 -26.87
CA TYR A 39 -3.89 -3.22 -28.24
C TYR A 39 -2.37 -3.08 -28.43
N LEU A 40 -1.69 -2.39 -27.52
CA LEU A 40 -0.24 -2.23 -27.57
C LEU A 40 0.45 -3.60 -27.53
N HIS A 41 0.05 -4.46 -26.61
CA HIS A 41 0.61 -5.80 -26.48
C HIS A 41 0.36 -6.66 -27.73
N GLU A 42 -0.88 -6.71 -28.22
CA GLU A 42 -1.26 -7.51 -29.41
C GLU A 42 -0.50 -7.10 -30.67
N LYS A 43 -0.05 -5.84 -30.75
CA LYS A 43 0.77 -5.35 -31.87
C LYS A 43 2.27 -5.47 -31.64
N GLY A 44 2.69 -6.12 -30.56
CA GLY A 44 4.10 -6.37 -30.26
C GLY A 44 4.82 -5.15 -29.66
N CYS A 45 4.10 -4.23 -29.02
CA CYS A 45 4.74 -3.24 -28.17
C CYS A 45 5.42 -3.94 -27.00
N PRO A 46 6.73 -3.71 -26.78
CA PRO A 46 7.41 -4.32 -25.65
C PRO A 46 6.84 -3.78 -24.34
N TRP A 47 6.95 -4.56 -23.27
CA TRP A 47 6.72 -4.12 -21.90
C TRP A 47 7.86 -4.58 -21.00
N ASP A 48 7.96 -3.96 -19.84
CA ASP A 48 8.89 -4.29 -18.77
C ASP A 48 8.11 -4.44 -17.45
N GLU A 49 8.84 -4.76 -16.39
CA GLU A 49 8.27 -4.98 -15.06
C GLU A 49 7.57 -3.73 -14.48
N ASP A 50 7.88 -2.54 -15.00
CA ASP A 50 7.26 -1.28 -14.60
C ASP A 50 5.78 -1.23 -14.95
N ALA A 51 5.33 -1.91 -16.01
CA ALA A 51 3.92 -1.92 -16.38
C ALA A 51 3.05 -2.51 -15.26
N ALA A 52 3.48 -3.64 -14.68
CA ALA A 52 2.76 -4.30 -13.59
C ALA A 52 2.91 -3.53 -12.27
N TYR A 53 4.13 -3.05 -12.00
CA TYR A 53 4.43 -2.21 -10.83
C TYR A 53 3.55 -0.97 -10.77
N GLU A 54 3.44 -0.22 -11.86
CA GLU A 54 2.64 1.00 -11.95
C GLU A 54 1.14 0.71 -11.92
N ALA A 55 0.67 -0.33 -12.62
CA ALA A 55 -0.74 -0.73 -12.57
C ALA A 55 -1.19 -1.07 -11.15
N ALA A 56 -0.37 -1.83 -10.42
CA ALA A 56 -0.65 -2.20 -9.03
C ALA A 56 -0.68 -0.96 -8.11
N GLY A 57 0.29 -0.06 -8.27
CA GLY A 57 0.37 1.19 -7.50
C GLY A 57 -0.72 2.21 -7.74
N LYS A 58 -1.46 2.06 -8.84
CA LYS A 58 -2.59 2.92 -9.21
C LYS A 58 -3.93 2.21 -9.09
N GLY A 59 -3.93 0.93 -8.68
CA GLY A 59 -5.15 0.18 -8.39
C GLY A 59 -5.84 -0.38 -9.63
N HIS A 60 -5.13 -0.48 -10.75
CA HIS A 60 -5.68 -0.94 -12.01
C HIS A 60 -5.58 -2.47 -12.11
N LEU A 61 -6.43 -3.16 -11.35
CA LEU A 61 -6.44 -4.62 -11.24
C LEU A 61 -6.56 -5.32 -12.59
N ASN A 62 -7.42 -4.88 -13.50
CA ASN A 62 -7.58 -5.50 -14.82
C ASN A 62 -6.29 -5.45 -15.65
N CYS A 63 -5.57 -4.33 -15.62
CA CYS A 63 -4.26 -4.20 -16.25
C CYS A 63 -3.25 -5.15 -15.60
N LEU A 64 -3.22 -5.21 -14.27
CA LEU A 64 -2.33 -6.08 -13.52
C LEU A 64 -2.56 -7.57 -13.82
N ILE A 65 -3.83 -8.00 -13.84
CA ILE A 65 -4.22 -9.37 -14.18
C ILE A 65 -3.73 -9.73 -15.58
N TYR A 66 -3.98 -8.85 -16.56
CA TYR A 66 -3.58 -9.08 -17.94
C TYR A 66 -2.06 -9.15 -18.11
N LEU A 67 -1.31 -8.26 -17.46
CA LEU A 67 0.15 -8.28 -17.49
C LEU A 67 0.71 -9.58 -16.90
N HIS A 68 0.20 -10.03 -15.75
CA HIS A 68 0.60 -11.30 -15.14
C HIS A 68 0.25 -12.50 -16.01
N THR A 69 -0.96 -12.54 -16.59
CA THR A 69 -1.43 -13.65 -17.42
C THR A 69 -0.60 -13.79 -18.70
N ASN A 70 -0.14 -12.67 -19.25
CA ASN A 70 0.68 -12.63 -20.46
C ASN A 70 2.20 -12.66 -20.18
N LYS A 71 2.61 -13.11 -18.99
CA LYS A 71 4.03 -13.32 -18.62
C LYS A 71 4.88 -12.04 -18.69
N CYS A 72 4.30 -10.88 -18.40
CA CYS A 72 5.08 -9.67 -18.14
C CYS A 72 6.11 -9.94 -17.02
N PRO A 73 7.35 -9.46 -17.15
CA PRO A 73 8.35 -9.58 -16.09
C PRO A 73 7.81 -9.09 -14.74
N ARG A 74 8.12 -9.83 -13.67
CA ARG A 74 7.62 -9.54 -12.33
C ARG A 74 8.59 -8.63 -11.58
N ASN A 75 8.09 -7.50 -11.10
CA ASN A 75 8.81 -6.67 -10.13
C ASN A 75 8.52 -7.16 -8.70
N LYS A 76 9.56 -7.43 -7.91
CA LYS A 76 9.40 -7.85 -6.50
C LYS A 76 8.76 -6.78 -5.62
N TYR A 77 8.82 -5.51 -6.01
CA TYR A 77 8.24 -4.37 -5.31
C TYR A 77 6.79 -4.07 -5.71
N THR A 78 6.17 -4.85 -6.59
CA THR A 78 4.76 -4.63 -7.01
C THR A 78 3.80 -4.70 -5.82
N MET A 79 4.02 -5.64 -4.88
CA MET A 79 3.23 -5.75 -3.64
C MET A 79 3.35 -4.51 -2.76
N PHE A 80 4.60 -4.08 -2.52
CA PHE A 80 4.90 -2.84 -1.80
C PHE A 80 4.17 -1.65 -2.42
N LYS A 81 4.22 -1.52 -3.75
CA LYS A 81 3.62 -0.41 -4.48
C LYS A 81 2.10 -0.41 -4.41
N ALA A 82 1.46 -1.59 -4.47
CA ALA A 82 0.02 -1.73 -4.26
C ALA A 82 -0.40 -1.30 -2.84
N ALA A 83 0.39 -1.68 -1.83
CA ALA A 83 0.16 -1.29 -0.44
C ALA A 83 0.36 0.22 -0.22
N LEU A 84 1.39 0.81 -0.84
CA LEU A 84 1.63 2.25 -0.83
C LEU A 84 0.48 3.05 -1.49
N GLY A 85 -0.22 2.45 -2.47
CA GLY A 85 -1.40 3.04 -3.11
C GLY A 85 -2.73 2.72 -2.40
N GLY A 86 -2.73 1.83 -1.40
CA GLY A 86 -3.94 1.43 -0.68
C GLY A 86 -4.87 0.51 -1.47
N HIS A 87 -4.35 -0.21 -2.46
CA HIS A 87 -5.16 -0.98 -3.39
C HIS A 87 -5.30 -2.45 -2.94
N VAL A 88 -6.22 -2.71 -2.01
CA VAL A 88 -6.37 -4.02 -1.38
C VAL A 88 -6.67 -5.16 -2.36
N GLU A 89 -7.43 -4.88 -3.43
CA GLU A 89 -7.75 -5.90 -4.45
C GLU A 89 -6.51 -6.28 -5.27
N CYS A 90 -5.60 -5.34 -5.54
CA CYS A 90 -4.30 -5.64 -6.12
C CYS A 90 -3.46 -6.48 -5.15
N ILE A 91 -3.44 -6.16 -3.86
CA ILE A 91 -2.72 -6.93 -2.83
C ILE A 91 -3.24 -8.36 -2.76
N LYS A 92 -4.56 -8.55 -2.76
CA LYS A 92 -5.22 -9.87 -2.79
C LYS A 92 -4.74 -10.70 -3.97
N TYR A 93 -4.89 -10.13 -5.17
CA TYR A 93 -4.49 -10.80 -6.40
C TYR A 93 -2.99 -11.16 -6.42
N LEU A 94 -2.12 -10.23 -6.00
CA LEU A 94 -0.68 -10.47 -5.93
C LEU A 94 -0.34 -11.59 -4.95
N HIS A 95 -0.99 -11.62 -3.79
CA HIS A 95 -0.80 -12.66 -2.78
C HIS A 95 -1.20 -14.04 -3.33
N GLU A 96 -2.39 -14.15 -3.92
CA GLU A 96 -2.90 -15.39 -4.52
C GLU A 96 -2.01 -15.92 -5.66
N ASN A 97 -1.27 -15.03 -6.33
CA ASN A 97 -0.36 -15.37 -7.43
C ASN A 97 1.10 -15.57 -7.00
N GLY A 98 1.34 -15.71 -5.68
CA GLY A 98 2.64 -16.05 -5.11
C GLY A 98 3.66 -14.91 -5.16
N CYS A 99 3.22 -13.65 -5.22
CA CYS A 99 4.12 -12.52 -5.02
C CYS A 99 4.51 -12.44 -3.54
N PRO A 100 5.81 -12.40 -3.19
CA PRO A 100 6.22 -12.26 -1.81
C PRO A 100 5.79 -10.89 -1.26
N TRP A 101 5.33 -10.86 -0.02
CA TRP A 101 5.24 -9.64 0.75
C TRP A 101 6.59 -9.34 1.43
N ASP A 102 6.89 -8.05 1.54
CA ASP A 102 7.89 -7.53 2.46
C ASP A 102 7.16 -6.92 3.68
N THR A 103 7.83 -6.91 4.83
CA THR A 103 7.45 -6.11 6.01
C THR A 103 7.25 -4.62 5.69
N ASP A 104 7.86 -4.13 4.61
CA ASP A 104 7.64 -2.77 4.11
C ASP A 104 6.21 -2.56 3.59
N ALA A 105 5.55 -3.58 3.04
CA ALA A 105 4.19 -3.44 2.50
C ALA A 105 3.19 -3.07 3.61
N ILE A 106 3.25 -3.74 4.77
CA ILE A 106 2.36 -3.44 5.90
C ILE A 106 2.71 -2.11 6.56
N THR A 107 3.99 -1.75 6.57
CA THR A 107 4.47 -0.45 7.08
C THR A 107 3.98 0.70 6.23
N GLU A 108 4.00 0.59 4.90
CA GLU A 108 3.48 1.65 4.03
C GLU A 108 1.96 1.75 4.04
N ALA A 109 1.26 0.62 4.13
CA ALA A 109 -0.18 0.65 4.38
C ALA A 109 -0.50 1.40 5.68
N ALA A 110 0.30 1.20 6.73
CA ALA A 110 0.19 1.91 8.00
C ALA A 110 0.58 3.40 7.91
N SER A 111 1.65 3.75 7.17
CA SER A 111 2.13 5.12 6.95
C SER A 111 1.15 5.99 6.15
N ARG A 112 0.19 5.37 5.45
CA ARG A 112 -0.87 6.02 4.67
C ARG A 112 -2.27 5.87 5.26
N GLY A 113 -2.41 5.08 6.33
CA GLY A 113 -3.69 4.88 7.01
C GLY A 113 -4.65 3.92 6.30
N TYR A 114 -4.15 3.04 5.44
CA TYR A 114 -4.95 2.07 4.69
C TYR A 114 -5.28 0.83 5.53
N LEU A 115 -6.26 0.97 6.43
CA LEU A 115 -6.66 -0.08 7.36
C LEU A 115 -7.03 -1.40 6.67
N ASP A 116 -7.70 -1.36 5.51
CA ASP A 116 -8.09 -2.57 4.79
C ASP A 116 -6.86 -3.36 4.30
N CYS A 117 -5.82 -2.63 3.86
CA CYS A 117 -4.55 -3.23 3.46
C CYS A 117 -3.81 -3.84 4.65
N ILE A 118 -3.74 -3.12 5.78
CA ILE A 118 -3.14 -3.63 7.02
C ILE A 118 -3.87 -4.88 7.49
N THR A 119 -5.20 -4.85 7.46
CA THR A 119 -6.05 -5.96 7.91
C THR A 119 -5.82 -7.19 7.05
N TYR A 120 -5.86 -7.04 5.73
CA TYR A 120 -5.62 -8.15 4.82
C TYR A 120 -4.19 -8.71 4.94
N LEU A 121 -3.17 -7.85 4.95
CA LEU A 121 -1.77 -8.28 5.08
C LEU A 121 -1.54 -9.02 6.40
N HIS A 122 -2.01 -8.48 7.53
CA HIS A 122 -1.88 -9.11 8.83
C HIS A 122 -2.59 -10.47 8.90
N THR A 123 -3.85 -10.52 8.50
CA THR A 123 -4.67 -11.76 8.59
C THR A 123 -4.16 -12.90 7.70
N ASN A 124 -3.39 -12.57 6.68
CA ASN A 124 -2.76 -13.56 5.79
C ASN A 124 -1.31 -13.89 6.19
N GLY A 125 -0.81 -13.38 7.31
CA GLY A 125 0.50 -13.77 7.87
C GLY A 125 1.68 -12.88 7.45
N CYS A 126 1.43 -11.67 6.96
CA CYS A 126 2.50 -10.69 6.78
C CYS A 126 3.05 -10.27 8.17
N PRO A 127 4.36 -10.40 8.43
CA PRO A 127 4.94 -10.07 9.72
C PRO A 127 4.93 -8.56 9.97
N TRP A 128 4.78 -8.18 11.23
CA TRP A 128 4.93 -6.79 11.66
C TRP A 128 6.36 -6.31 11.47
N SER A 129 6.51 -5.07 11.01
CA SER A 129 7.76 -4.33 11.15
C SER A 129 7.74 -3.56 12.46
N THR A 130 8.92 -3.35 13.05
CA THR A 130 9.10 -2.49 14.23
C THR A 130 8.73 -1.02 13.97
N PHE A 131 8.61 -0.63 12.69
CA PHE A 131 8.20 0.71 12.27
C PHE A 131 6.69 0.84 12.02
N THR A 132 5.94 -0.25 11.86
CA THR A 132 4.53 -0.22 11.46
C THR A 132 3.68 0.61 12.43
N MET A 133 3.82 0.39 13.75
CA MET A 133 3.12 1.21 14.75
C MET A 133 3.57 2.67 14.68
N LYS A 134 4.88 2.92 14.63
CA LYS A 134 5.46 4.26 14.61
C LYS A 134 4.89 5.10 13.48
N GLU A 135 4.80 4.55 12.27
CA GLU A 135 4.33 5.26 11.09
C GLU A 135 2.84 5.59 11.15
N ALA A 136 2.00 4.63 11.57
CA ALA A 136 0.57 4.88 11.79
C ALA A 136 0.35 5.95 12.86
N SER A 137 1.14 5.91 13.94
CA SER A 137 1.02 6.82 15.06
C SER A 137 1.54 8.24 14.74
N TYR A 138 2.67 8.35 14.02
CA TYR A 138 3.24 9.63 13.58
C TYR A 138 2.28 10.41 12.67
N ASN A 139 1.64 9.70 11.74
CA ASN A 139 0.68 10.30 10.82
C ASN A 139 -0.73 10.44 11.42
N GLY A 140 -0.96 9.98 12.66
CA GLY A 140 -2.22 10.15 13.38
C GLY A 140 -3.37 9.26 12.89
N TYR A 141 -3.08 8.13 12.24
CA TYR A 141 -4.10 7.21 11.72
C TYR A 141 -4.71 6.35 12.83
N MET A 142 -5.55 6.95 13.66
CA MET A 142 -6.05 6.35 14.90
C MET A 142 -6.70 4.97 14.74
N LYS A 143 -7.48 4.76 13.66
CA LYS A 143 -8.08 3.44 13.38
C LYS A 143 -7.02 2.36 13.10
N CYS A 144 -5.95 2.73 12.40
CA CYS A 144 -4.82 1.83 12.16
C CYS A 144 -4.08 1.55 13.46
N VAL A 145 -3.80 2.58 14.26
CA VAL A 145 -3.14 2.44 15.57
C VAL A 145 -3.94 1.53 16.51
N GLU A 146 -5.26 1.70 16.55
CA GLU A 146 -6.15 0.84 17.34
C GLU A 146 -6.09 -0.62 16.87
N TYR A 147 -6.19 -0.85 15.56
CA TYR A 147 -6.07 -2.20 14.99
C TYR A 147 -4.70 -2.83 15.29
N LEU A 148 -3.61 -2.10 15.05
CA LEU A 148 -2.24 -2.56 15.31
C LEU A 148 -2.04 -2.89 16.80
N TYR A 149 -2.58 -2.07 17.70
CA TYR A 149 -2.45 -2.27 19.14
C TYR A 149 -3.19 -3.53 19.60
N VAL A 150 -4.44 -3.70 19.16
CA VAL A 150 -5.27 -4.87 19.50
C VAL A 150 -4.65 -6.16 18.96
N ASN A 151 -3.98 -6.10 17.81
CA ASN A 151 -3.32 -7.26 17.19
C ASN A 151 -1.84 -7.43 17.58
N GLY A 152 -1.39 -6.76 18.64
CA GLY A 152 -0.06 -7.01 19.22
C GLY A 152 1.12 -6.58 18.35
N CYS A 153 0.95 -5.59 17.48
CA CYS A 153 2.05 -4.99 16.75
C CYS A 153 3.11 -4.45 17.73
N PRO A 154 4.40 -4.80 17.57
CA PRO A 154 5.47 -4.29 18.42
C PRO A 154 5.55 -2.77 18.38
N TRP A 155 5.80 -2.14 19.53
CA TRP A 155 6.03 -0.71 19.64
C TRP A 155 6.94 -0.39 20.83
N ASP A 156 7.72 0.68 20.74
CA ASP A 156 8.62 1.09 21.82
C ASP A 156 7.88 1.90 22.89
N SER A 157 7.56 1.25 24.01
CA SER A 157 6.94 1.90 25.17
C SER A 157 7.91 2.75 26.00
N THR A 158 9.23 2.59 25.81
CA THR A 158 10.26 3.25 26.64
C THR A 158 10.54 4.69 26.23
N ALA A 159 10.21 5.07 24.98
CA ALA A 159 10.27 6.45 24.49
C ALA A 159 9.49 7.42 25.40
N LEU A 160 8.45 6.95 26.08
CA LEU A 160 7.62 7.74 27.01
C LEU A 160 8.25 7.93 28.40
N GLU A 161 8.95 6.92 28.93
CA GLU A 161 9.53 6.97 30.30
C GLU A 161 10.60 8.06 30.43
N ARG A 162 11.26 8.41 29.32
CA ARG A 162 12.25 9.48 29.25
C ARG A 162 11.63 10.88 29.40
N ASN A 163 10.36 11.06 29.03
CA ASN A 163 9.68 12.36 29.11
C ASN A 163 8.96 12.60 30.44
N ASN A 164 8.42 11.54 31.06
CA ASN A 164 7.73 11.65 32.35
C ASN A 164 8.66 11.99 33.53
N LYS A 165 9.99 11.89 33.35
CA LYS A 165 10.97 12.31 34.36
C LYS A 165 11.43 13.77 34.24
N GLY A 166 10.86 14.58 33.33
CA GLY A 166 11.43 15.91 33.06
C GLY A 166 10.58 17.03 32.46
N SER A 167 9.26 16.94 32.23
CA SER A 167 8.55 18.12 31.70
C SER A 167 7.06 18.23 32.00
N ASN A 168 6.68 19.31 32.68
CA ASN A 168 5.32 19.83 32.90
C ASN A 168 4.78 20.56 31.65
N TYR A 169 4.71 19.91 30.48
CA TYR A 169 4.16 20.55 29.28
C TYR A 169 3.10 19.71 28.57
N CYS A 170 1.87 20.22 28.66
CA CYS A 170 0.76 19.95 27.75
C CYS A 170 1.18 20.16 26.28
N TYR A 171 0.78 19.20 25.43
CA TYR A 171 0.43 19.40 24.02
C TYR A 171 1.38 20.24 23.14
N LYS A 172 2.32 19.58 22.46
CA LYS A 172 2.56 19.64 21.00
C LYS A 172 3.97 19.13 20.66
N LYS A 173 4.03 18.19 19.71
CA LYS A 173 5.19 17.94 18.84
C LYS A 173 6.55 17.71 19.53
N SER A 174 6.63 16.92 20.60
CA SER A 174 7.89 16.22 20.87
C SER A 174 7.96 15.01 19.91
N ASN A 175 9.16 14.68 19.46
CA ASN A 175 9.48 13.63 18.47
C ASN A 175 9.09 12.18 18.88
N ASP A 176 8.17 12.01 19.83
CA ASP A 176 7.77 10.73 20.37
C ASP A 176 6.43 10.33 19.77
N ASN A 177 6.55 9.61 18.65
CA ASN A 177 5.49 9.26 17.72
C ASN A 177 4.43 8.31 18.28
N TYR A 178 4.31 8.10 19.60
CA TYR A 178 3.44 7.07 20.21
C TYR A 178 2.35 7.61 21.16
N TRP A 179 2.14 8.93 21.23
CA TRP A 179 1.12 9.53 22.11
C TRP A 179 -0.28 8.92 21.91
N CYS A 180 -0.68 8.65 20.67
CA CYS A 180 -1.97 8.05 20.36
C CYS A 180 -2.08 6.59 20.83
N VAL A 181 -0.99 5.81 20.81
CA VAL A 181 -0.95 4.43 21.35
C VAL A 181 -1.19 4.46 22.87
N HIS A 182 -0.59 5.41 23.57
CA HIS A 182 -0.77 5.55 25.01
C HIS A 182 -2.21 5.91 25.38
N PHE A 183 -2.79 6.90 24.70
CA PHE A 183 -4.19 7.28 24.91
C PHE A 183 -5.14 6.10 24.64
N LEU A 184 -4.87 5.29 23.61
CA LEU A 184 -5.61 4.06 23.33
C LEU A 184 -5.48 3.04 24.47
N LYS A 185 -4.26 2.80 24.96
CA LYS A 185 -4.02 1.89 26.09
C LYS A 185 -4.84 2.28 27.31
N GLU A 186 -4.77 3.55 27.73
CA GLU A 186 -5.54 4.04 28.88
C GLU A 186 -7.05 3.89 28.67
N ARG A 187 -7.56 4.23 27.48
CA ARG A 187 -8.98 4.10 27.15
C ARG A 187 -9.43 2.63 27.27
N LEU A 188 -8.67 1.70 26.68
CA LEU A 188 -8.99 0.28 26.71
C LEU A 188 -8.87 -0.32 28.12
N GLU A 189 -7.94 0.16 28.95
CA GLU A 189 -7.84 -0.23 30.35
C GLU A 189 -9.03 0.25 31.18
N ARG A 190 -9.53 1.48 30.94
CA ARG A 190 -10.77 1.99 31.56
C ARG A 190 -11.99 1.16 31.16
N ASP A 191 -12.16 0.88 29.87
CA ASP A 191 -13.29 0.10 29.35
C ASP A 191 -13.33 -1.34 29.93
N LYS A 192 -12.16 -1.96 30.13
CA LYS A 192 -12.02 -3.26 30.82
C LYS A 192 -12.41 -3.20 32.30
N LEU A 193 -12.18 -2.08 32.97
CA LEU A 193 -12.55 -1.88 34.37
C LEU A 193 -14.07 -1.71 34.52
N ASP A 194 -14.70 -0.98 33.60
CA ASP A 194 -16.14 -0.71 33.63
C ASP A 194 -16.98 -1.92 33.21
N SER A 195 -16.47 -2.76 32.29
CA SER A 195 -17.12 -4.03 31.92
C SER A 195 -17.09 -5.09 33.02
N LYS A 196 -16.12 -5.05 33.94
CA LYS A 196 -16.07 -5.93 35.13
C LYS A 196 -16.98 -5.50 36.28
N LYS A 197 -17.51 -4.27 36.23
CA LYS A 197 -18.43 -3.71 37.24
C LYS A 197 -19.91 -3.90 36.89
N LYS A 198 -20.22 -4.42 35.70
CA LYS A 198 -21.57 -4.78 35.23
C LYS A 198 -21.77 -6.29 35.37
#